data_AF-A0A1G0MRU8-F1
#
_entry.id   AF-A0A1G0MRU8-F1
#
_cell.length_a   1.000
_cell.length_b   1.000
_cell.length_c   1.000
_cell.angle_alpha   90.00
_cell.angle_beta   90.00
_cell.angle_gamma   90.00
#
_symmetry.space_group_name_H-M   'P 1'
#
loop_
_entity.id
_entity.type
_entity.pdbx_description
1 polymer ?
#
loop_
_entity_poly.entity_id
_entity_poly.type
_entity_poly.pdbx_seq_one_letter_code
_entity_poly.pdbx_strand_id
1 'polypeptide(L)'
;MNKLSFFLIALFGLSLSSAFAAEKNKTLLQLEATKSAVEATAAKIEGNKEASADLERAKTALKQADESLTTGKSLFGFGDINPEAEKEIKLAIDAAEVATASALSRVEFVRASTELEAIEKQFTAVKAKLKLFEDRKAELERLRTESVACQKMNKEFEALKDEKTALTAKVAQLSGEQSRADKLKIEQLELTRKVEELKAENARLSSVLKLDKPGTTTAHPAEDPAKKTIK
;
A
#
# COMPACT_ATOMS: atom_id res chain seq x y z
N MET A 1 32.80 -4.44 15.94
CA MET A 1 33.55 -4.02 17.13
C MET A 1 33.93 -2.56 16.93
N ASN A 2 33.28 -1.66 17.66
CA ASN A 2 33.37 -0.22 17.44
C ASN A 2 34.73 0.30 17.92
N LYS A 3 35.31 1.25 17.17
CA LYS A 3 36.56 1.95 17.51
C LYS A 3 36.54 2.58 18.92
N LEU A 4 35.34 2.82 19.47
CA LEU A 4 35.12 3.33 20.83
C LEU A 4 35.49 2.30 21.93
N SER A 5 35.23 1.01 21.71
CA SER A 5 35.58 -0.05 22.67
C SER A 5 37.08 -0.27 22.78
N PHE A 6 37.84 0.03 21.72
CA PHE A 6 39.31 -0.02 21.75
C PHE A 6 39.90 1.13 22.59
N PHE A 7 39.25 2.29 22.62
CA PHE A 7 39.71 3.44 23.40
C PHE A 7 39.49 3.25 24.91
N LEU A 8 38.39 2.61 25.28
CA LEU A 8 38.05 2.31 26.68
C LEU A 8 38.95 1.23 27.29
N ILE A 9 39.37 0.25 26.49
CA ILE A 9 40.31 -0.81 26.94
C ILE A 9 41.76 -0.28 26.96
N ALA A 10 42.13 0.63 26.06
CA ALA A 10 43.46 1.25 26.07
C ALA A 10 43.70 2.15 27.29
N LEU A 11 42.66 2.79 27.83
CA LEU A 11 42.76 3.63 29.03
C LEU A 11 42.87 2.81 30.33
N PHE A 12 42.34 1.59 30.36
CA PHE A 12 42.38 0.68 31.53
C PHE A 12 43.65 -0.18 31.63
N GLY A 13 44.52 -0.18 30.62
CA GLY A 13 45.64 -1.14 30.49
C GLY A 13 46.97 -0.77 31.16
N LEU A 14 47.07 0.34 31.91
CA LEU A 14 48.36 0.94 32.27
C LEU A 14 48.73 0.88 33.76
N SER A 15 48.38 -0.21 34.44
CA SER A 15 48.78 -0.40 35.85
C SER A 15 49.22 -1.84 36.16
N LEU A 16 50.44 -2.19 35.76
CA LEU A 16 51.24 -3.25 36.40
C LEU A 16 52.68 -2.77 36.67
N SER A 17 52.94 -2.54 37.96
CA SER A 17 54.17 -2.63 38.76
C SER A 17 55.54 -2.21 38.19
N SER A 18 56.19 -1.22 38.81
CA SER A 18 57.56 -1.33 39.39
C SER A 18 58.09 -0.01 40.02
N ALA A 19 58.64 -0.16 41.24
CA ALA A 19 59.69 0.63 41.91
C ALA A 19 59.40 2.09 42.41
N PHE A 20 59.28 2.20 43.73
CA PHE A 20 58.97 3.35 44.60
C PHE A 20 59.71 4.70 44.40
N ALA A 21 60.77 4.78 43.59
CA ALA A 21 61.45 6.06 43.28
C ALA A 21 61.02 6.64 41.92
N ALA A 22 60.55 5.81 40.99
CA ALA A 22 60.01 6.23 39.69
C ALA A 22 58.51 6.58 39.77
N GLU A 23 57.82 6.17 40.85
CA GLU A 23 56.38 6.37 41.06
C GLU A 23 55.97 7.82 41.36
N LYS A 24 56.89 8.65 41.87
CA LYS A 24 56.58 10.04 42.26
C LYS A 24 56.35 10.95 41.05
N ASN A 25 57.23 10.88 40.05
CA ASN A 25 57.01 11.55 38.76
C ASN A 25 55.78 10.98 38.04
N LYS A 26 55.50 9.68 38.21
CA LYS A 26 54.31 9.05 37.65
C LYS A 26 53.01 9.60 38.23
N THR A 27 52.96 9.87 39.53
CA THR A 27 51.77 10.39 40.22
C THR A 27 51.43 11.82 39.77
N LEU A 28 52.45 12.67 39.56
CA LEU A 28 52.25 14.02 39.02
C LEU A 28 51.79 14.00 37.55
N LEU A 29 52.38 13.12 36.72
CA LEU A 29 51.94 12.92 35.34
C LEU A 29 50.50 12.38 35.27
N GLN A 30 50.13 11.47 36.18
CA GLN A 30 48.76 10.97 36.31
C GLN A 30 47.79 12.09 36.72
N LEU A 31 48.19 12.98 37.64
CA LEU A 31 47.37 14.12 38.03
C LEU A 31 47.09 15.05 36.84
N GLU A 32 48.12 15.41 36.07
CA GLU A 32 47.94 16.25 34.87
C GLU A 32 47.09 15.56 33.80
N ALA A 33 47.33 14.26 33.55
CA ALA A 33 46.51 13.49 32.61
C ALA A 33 45.04 13.45 33.04
N THR A 34 44.78 13.27 34.35
CA THR A 34 43.43 13.23 34.91
C THR A 34 42.75 14.60 34.83
N LYS A 35 43.49 15.69 35.09
CA LYS A 35 42.99 17.06 34.87
C LYS A 35 42.56 17.27 33.42
N SER A 36 43.41 16.90 32.47
CA SER A 36 43.09 17.01 31.04
C SER A 36 41.87 16.17 30.66
N ALA A 37 41.75 14.95 31.22
CA ALA A 37 40.59 14.08 30.99
C ALA A 37 39.29 14.66 31.57
N VAL A 38 39.34 15.28 32.76
CA VAL A 38 38.18 15.95 33.38
C VAL A 38 37.76 17.17 32.57
N GLU A 39 38.70 17.99 32.08
CA GLU A 39 38.40 19.13 31.21
C GLU A 39 37.79 18.69 29.87
N ALA A 40 38.37 17.68 29.22
CA ALA A 40 37.83 17.10 27.99
C ALA A 40 36.43 16.51 28.20
N THR A 41 36.16 15.97 29.39
CA THR A 41 34.85 15.44 29.77
C THR A 41 33.87 16.56 30.09
N ALA A 42 34.31 17.64 30.72
CA ALA A 42 33.50 18.83 30.95
C ALA A 42 32.95 19.42 29.65
N ALA A 43 33.80 19.49 28.61
CA ALA A 43 33.39 19.95 27.29
C ALA A 43 32.32 19.04 26.62
N LYS A 44 32.29 17.74 26.95
CA LYS A 44 31.30 16.79 26.42
C LYS A 44 29.99 16.77 27.21
N ILE A 45 30.03 17.22 28.47
CA ILE A 45 28.89 17.20 29.40
C ILE A 45 28.07 18.48 29.31
N GLU A 46 28.52 19.52 28.62
CA GLU A 46 27.84 20.81 28.56
C GLU A 46 26.34 20.65 28.21
N GLY A 47 25.47 20.98 29.17
CA GLY A 47 24.00 20.83 29.06
C GLY A 47 23.40 19.52 29.59
N ASN A 48 24.20 18.51 29.93
CA ASN A 48 23.72 17.25 30.53
C ASN A 48 23.65 17.36 32.06
N LYS A 49 22.44 17.61 32.58
CA LYS A 49 22.17 17.73 34.02
C LYS A 49 22.49 16.45 34.79
N GLU A 50 22.35 15.30 34.17
CA GLU A 50 22.51 14.00 34.83
C GLU A 50 23.97 13.64 35.07
N ALA A 51 24.88 14.09 34.19
CA ALA A 51 26.33 13.92 34.33
C ALA A 51 27.02 15.07 35.11
N SER A 52 26.32 16.20 35.31
CA SER A 52 26.88 17.39 35.98
C SER A 52 27.36 17.12 37.40
N ALA A 53 26.61 16.34 38.19
CA ALA A 53 26.97 16.03 39.57
C ALA A 53 28.24 15.18 39.68
N ASP A 54 28.44 14.23 38.76
CA ASP A 54 29.64 13.38 38.74
C ASP A 54 30.85 14.16 38.22
N LEU A 55 30.67 15.08 37.28
CA LEU A 55 31.72 16.01 36.85
C LEU A 55 32.18 16.93 37.99
N GLU A 56 31.26 17.47 38.80
CA GLU A 56 31.62 18.30 39.96
C GLU A 56 32.34 17.49 41.04
N ARG A 57 31.98 16.20 41.23
CA ARG A 57 32.77 15.30 42.10
C ARG A 57 34.18 15.09 41.56
N ALA A 58 34.34 14.90 40.25
CA ALA A 58 35.67 14.74 39.63
C ALA A 58 36.54 15.99 39.82
N LYS A 59 35.98 17.19 39.60
CA LYS A 59 36.67 18.47 39.86
C LYS A 59 37.02 18.66 41.33
N THR A 60 36.12 18.29 42.24
CA THR A 60 36.36 18.37 43.69
C THR A 60 37.50 17.45 44.12
N ALA A 61 37.55 16.22 43.60
CA ALA A 61 38.63 15.28 43.87
C ALA A 61 39.98 15.79 43.31
N LEU A 62 40.00 16.36 42.11
CA LEU A 62 41.22 17.01 41.58
C LEU A 62 41.70 18.18 42.44
N LYS A 63 40.76 18.98 42.98
CA LYS A 63 41.10 20.06 43.90
C LYS A 63 41.73 19.52 45.19
N GLN A 64 41.21 18.43 45.74
CA GLN A 64 41.81 17.74 46.89
C GLN A 64 43.21 17.23 46.58
N ALA A 65 43.42 16.66 45.38
CA ALA A 65 44.76 16.26 44.93
C ALA A 65 45.74 17.44 44.87
N ASP A 66 45.30 18.61 44.39
CA ASP A 66 46.11 19.83 44.36
C ASP A 66 46.42 20.39 45.76
N GLU A 67 45.45 20.33 46.68
CA GLU A 67 45.63 20.74 48.08
C GLU A 67 46.62 19.82 48.81
N SER A 68 46.50 18.49 48.65
CA SER A 68 47.45 17.50 49.20
C SER A 68 48.84 17.64 48.56
N LEU A 69 48.93 17.96 47.26
CA LEU A 69 50.20 18.26 46.59
C LEU A 69 50.88 19.52 47.17
N THR A 70 50.09 20.55 47.46
CA THR A 70 50.62 21.82 47.99
C THR A 70 51.07 21.66 49.44
N THR A 71 50.28 20.97 50.25
CA THR A 71 50.53 20.75 51.69
C THR A 71 51.60 19.68 51.94
N GLY A 72 51.72 18.70 51.05
CA GLY A 72 52.67 17.60 51.13
C GLY A 72 54.09 17.92 50.68
N LYS A 73 54.33 19.09 50.08
CA LYS A 73 55.68 19.60 49.82
C LYS A 73 56.36 19.88 51.16
N SER A 74 57.60 19.41 51.33
CA SER A 74 58.29 19.52 52.62
C SER A 74 58.33 20.99 53.10
N LEU A 75 58.10 21.18 54.41
CA LEU A 75 57.98 22.49 55.09
C LEU A 75 59.17 23.46 54.89
N PHE A 76 60.25 23.02 54.24
CA PHE A 76 61.45 23.81 53.97
C PHE A 76 61.75 24.02 52.48
N GLY A 77 60.85 23.64 51.56
CA GLY A 77 61.04 23.87 50.12
C GLY A 77 62.20 23.08 49.48
N PHE A 78 62.90 22.28 50.26
CA PHE A 78 63.94 21.33 49.86
C PHE A 78 63.43 19.92 50.16
N GLY A 79 62.62 19.36 49.28
CA GLY A 79 62.24 17.95 49.41
C GLY A 79 61.04 17.53 48.57
N ASP A 80 61.11 16.29 48.12
CA ASP A 80 60.01 15.56 47.49
C ASP A 80 58.74 15.56 48.34
N ILE A 81 57.60 15.30 47.69
CA ILE A 81 56.30 15.10 48.34
C ILE A 81 56.43 13.98 49.38
N ASN A 82 55.85 14.20 50.56
CA ASN A 82 55.85 13.20 51.62
C ASN A 82 54.98 11.96 51.19
N PRO A 83 55.28 10.75 51.71
CA PRO A 83 54.58 9.54 51.27
C PRO A 83 53.08 9.48 51.61
N GLU A 84 52.61 10.24 52.60
CA GLU A 84 51.19 10.30 52.97
C GLU A 84 50.40 11.14 51.95
N ALA A 85 50.92 12.31 51.59
CA ALA A 85 50.39 13.17 50.55
C ALA A 85 50.39 12.47 49.18
N GLU A 86 51.40 11.65 48.87
CA GLU A 86 51.40 10.85 47.65
C GLU A 86 50.22 9.86 47.60
N LYS A 87 49.89 9.21 48.72
CA LYS A 87 48.73 8.29 48.80
C LYS A 87 47.41 9.06 48.66
N GLU A 88 47.30 10.22 49.30
CA GLU A 88 46.12 11.08 49.17
C GLU A 88 45.92 11.56 47.74
N ILE A 89 46.99 12.00 47.06
CA ILE A 89 46.96 12.40 45.65
C ILE A 89 46.49 11.23 44.78
N LYS A 90 47.03 10.02 44.98
CA LYS A 90 46.60 8.81 44.22
C LYS A 90 45.12 8.51 44.46
N LEU A 91 44.66 8.52 45.71
CA LEU A 91 43.26 8.27 46.04
C LEU A 91 42.32 9.31 45.40
N ALA A 92 42.73 10.57 45.41
CA ALA A 92 41.98 11.67 44.80
C ALA A 92 41.96 11.58 43.26
N ILE A 93 43.07 11.14 42.64
CA ILE A 93 43.13 10.81 41.21
C ILE A 93 42.15 9.68 40.89
N ASP A 94 42.21 8.55 41.61
CA ASP A 94 41.32 7.40 41.39
C ASP A 94 39.84 7.81 41.53
N ALA A 95 39.53 8.63 42.55
CA ALA A 95 38.19 9.18 42.73
C ALA A 95 37.76 10.07 41.56
N ALA A 96 38.65 10.91 41.04
CA ALA A 96 38.38 11.75 39.88
C ALA A 96 38.17 10.91 38.60
N GLU A 97 38.97 9.87 38.39
CA GLU A 97 38.84 8.96 37.24
C GLU A 97 37.50 8.21 37.27
N VAL A 98 37.11 7.64 38.42
CA VAL A 98 35.83 6.95 38.58
C VAL A 98 34.66 7.90 38.37
N ALA A 99 34.71 9.10 38.94
CA ALA A 99 33.67 10.10 38.76
C ALA A 99 33.55 10.55 37.28
N THR A 100 34.69 10.72 36.59
CA THR A 100 34.73 11.05 35.16
C THR A 100 34.13 9.95 34.30
N ALA A 101 34.48 8.69 34.57
CA ALA A 101 33.93 7.54 33.87
C ALA A 101 32.41 7.41 34.09
N SER A 102 31.94 7.64 35.31
CA SER A 102 30.52 7.65 35.63
C SER A 102 29.78 8.76 34.87
N ALA A 103 30.34 9.96 34.83
CA ALA A 103 29.76 11.09 34.11
C ALA A 103 29.64 10.80 32.60
N LEU A 104 30.69 10.24 31.97
CA LEU A 104 30.65 9.83 30.56
C LEU A 104 29.61 8.74 30.30
N SER A 105 29.53 7.73 31.17
CA SER A 105 28.55 6.65 31.04
C SER A 105 27.11 7.17 31.08
N ARG A 106 26.82 8.16 31.93
CA ARG A 106 25.51 8.83 31.95
C ARG A 106 25.22 9.59 30.67
N VAL A 107 26.19 10.33 30.13
CA VAL A 107 26.02 11.02 28.84
C VAL A 107 25.69 10.03 27.73
N GLU A 108 26.43 8.92 27.65
CA GLU A 108 26.19 7.88 26.66
C GLU A 108 24.82 7.21 26.83
N PHE A 109 24.40 6.96 28.07
CA PHE A 109 23.08 6.41 28.37
C PHE A 109 21.96 7.34 27.88
N VAL A 110 21.99 8.63 28.23
CA VAL A 110 20.99 9.62 27.78
C VAL A 110 20.93 9.69 26.26
N ARG A 111 22.10 9.70 25.62
CA ARG A 111 22.22 9.73 24.16
C ARG A 111 21.56 8.50 23.54
N ALA A 112 21.87 7.31 24.08
CA ALA A 112 21.29 6.05 23.61
C ALA A 112 19.77 5.98 23.83
N SER A 113 19.28 6.43 24.99
CA SER A 113 17.84 6.50 25.27
C SER A 113 17.11 7.44 24.31
N THR A 114 17.70 8.61 24.03
CA THR A 114 17.13 9.57 23.07
C THR A 114 17.12 9.01 21.64
N GLU A 115 18.21 8.34 21.23
CA GLU A 115 18.28 7.66 19.94
C GLU A 115 17.23 6.54 19.83
N LEU A 116 17.03 5.75 20.90
CA LEU A 116 16.02 4.69 20.95
C LEU A 116 14.60 5.26 20.80
N GLU A 117 14.25 6.30 21.56
CA GLU A 117 12.94 6.95 21.43
C GLU A 117 12.70 7.52 20.01
N ALA A 118 13.73 8.07 19.38
CA ALA A 118 13.64 8.55 18.01
C ALA A 118 13.39 7.41 17.02
N ILE A 119 14.07 6.27 17.18
CA ILE A 119 13.87 5.06 16.38
C ILE A 119 12.45 4.50 16.57
N GLU A 120 11.94 4.45 17.81
CA GLU A 120 10.58 3.98 18.10
C GLU A 120 9.50 4.84 17.43
N LYS A 121 9.68 6.17 17.43
CA LYS A 121 8.80 7.10 16.71
C LYS A 121 8.82 6.84 15.21
N GLN A 122 10.01 6.65 14.62
CA GLN A 122 10.14 6.33 13.20
C GLN A 122 9.53 4.97 12.86
N PHE A 123 9.74 3.95 13.68
CA PHE A 123 9.17 2.62 13.52
C PHE A 123 7.64 2.68 13.51
N THR A 124 7.05 3.42 14.43
CA THR A 124 5.59 3.63 14.50
C THR A 124 5.06 4.31 13.23
N ALA A 125 5.76 5.32 12.72
CA ALA A 125 5.38 6.00 11.48
C ALA A 125 5.47 5.08 10.25
N VAL A 126 6.52 4.23 10.18
CA VAL A 126 6.67 3.23 9.10
C VAL A 126 5.55 2.18 9.18
N LYS A 127 5.22 1.69 10.38
CA LYS A 127 4.12 0.74 10.60
C LYS A 127 2.77 1.31 10.13
N ALA A 128 2.51 2.60 10.40
CA ALA A 128 1.30 3.28 9.91
C ALA A 128 1.27 3.38 8.37
N LYS A 129 2.40 3.70 7.74
CA LYS A 129 2.52 3.72 6.26
C LYS A 129 2.34 2.34 5.64
N LEU A 130 2.87 1.29 6.27
CA LEU A 130 2.70 -0.08 5.80
C LEU A 130 1.22 -0.47 5.76
N LYS A 131 0.49 -0.18 6.85
CA LYS A 131 -0.96 -0.41 6.90
C LYS A 131 -1.71 0.32 5.78
N LEU A 132 -1.37 1.60 5.52
CA LEU A 132 -1.95 2.36 4.41
C LEU A 132 -1.70 1.69 3.04
N PHE A 133 -0.51 1.11 2.82
CA PHE A 133 -0.21 0.39 1.59
C PHE A 133 -0.98 -0.93 1.47
N GLU A 134 -1.18 -1.65 2.57
CA GLU A 134 -2.02 -2.85 2.61
C GLU A 134 -3.48 -2.51 2.28
N ASP A 135 -4.04 -1.47 2.89
CA ASP A 135 -5.41 -1.00 2.62
C ASP A 135 -5.57 -0.58 1.14
N ARG A 136 -4.59 0.16 0.58
CA ARG A 136 -4.59 0.55 -0.84
C ARG A 136 -4.46 -0.65 -1.78
N LYS A 137 -3.68 -1.67 -1.40
CA LYS A 137 -3.55 -2.90 -2.18
C LYS A 137 -4.88 -3.65 -2.22
N ALA A 138 -5.57 -3.77 -1.10
CA ALA A 138 -6.89 -4.39 -1.04
C ALA A 138 -7.91 -3.65 -1.91
N GLU A 139 -7.91 -2.31 -1.87
CA GLU A 139 -8.79 -1.50 -2.71
C GLU A 139 -8.49 -1.64 -4.21
N LEU A 140 -7.21 -1.71 -4.60
CA LEU A 140 -6.82 -1.96 -5.99
C LEU A 140 -7.32 -3.31 -6.51
N GLU A 141 -7.26 -4.37 -5.70
CA GLU A 141 -7.80 -5.68 -6.09
C GLU A 141 -9.34 -5.65 -6.21
N ARG A 142 -10.02 -4.91 -5.32
CA ARG A 142 -11.46 -4.68 -5.41
C ARG A 142 -11.83 -3.98 -6.72
N LEU A 143 -11.15 -2.88 -7.04
CA LEU A 143 -11.36 -2.10 -8.27
C LEU A 143 -11.05 -2.90 -9.54
N ARG A 144 -10.03 -3.77 -9.52
CA ARG A 144 -9.76 -4.68 -10.64
C ARG A 144 -10.92 -5.64 -10.89
N THR A 145 -11.46 -6.22 -9.83
CA THR A 145 -12.62 -7.13 -9.91
C THR A 145 -13.84 -6.41 -10.46
N GLU A 146 -14.11 -5.20 -9.97
CA GLU A 146 -15.21 -4.35 -10.45
C GLU A 146 -15.05 -3.97 -11.92
N SER A 147 -13.84 -3.61 -12.36
CA SER A 147 -13.53 -3.31 -13.77
C SER A 147 -13.83 -4.49 -14.69
N VAL A 148 -13.45 -5.71 -14.30
CA VAL A 148 -13.77 -6.94 -15.06
C VAL A 148 -15.28 -7.15 -15.14
N ALA A 149 -16.02 -6.91 -14.05
CA ALA A 149 -17.47 -7.01 -14.04
C ALA A 149 -18.13 -5.97 -14.98
N CYS A 150 -17.66 -4.73 -14.97
CA CYS A 150 -18.12 -3.69 -15.90
C CYS A 150 -17.84 -4.06 -17.36
N GLN A 151 -16.66 -4.62 -17.68
CA GLN A 151 -16.35 -5.08 -19.03
C GLN A 151 -17.30 -6.19 -19.49
N LYS A 152 -17.65 -7.12 -18.60
CA LYS A 152 -18.63 -8.18 -18.89
C LYS A 152 -20.01 -7.58 -19.16
N MET A 153 -20.48 -6.69 -18.30
CA MET A 153 -21.76 -6.02 -18.45
C MET A 153 -21.83 -5.21 -19.75
N ASN A 154 -20.74 -4.55 -20.15
CA ASN A 154 -20.67 -3.82 -21.41
C ASN A 154 -20.80 -4.74 -22.64
N LYS A 155 -20.21 -5.94 -22.60
CA LYS A 155 -20.40 -6.94 -23.66
C LYS A 155 -21.85 -7.44 -23.73
N GLU A 156 -22.48 -7.68 -22.58
CA GLU A 156 -23.89 -8.06 -22.50
C GLU A 156 -24.80 -6.94 -23.04
N PHE A 157 -24.48 -5.68 -22.74
CA PHE A 157 -25.21 -4.51 -23.25
C PHE A 157 -25.12 -4.38 -24.77
N GLU A 158 -23.94 -4.53 -25.37
CA GLU A 158 -23.82 -4.51 -26.84
C GLU A 158 -24.56 -5.70 -27.47
N ALA A 159 -24.54 -6.89 -26.86
CA ALA A 159 -25.32 -8.03 -27.36
C ALA A 159 -26.84 -7.75 -27.33
N LEU A 160 -27.35 -7.14 -26.25
CA LEU A 160 -28.76 -6.73 -26.15
C LEU A 160 -29.15 -5.66 -27.18
N LYS A 161 -28.22 -4.76 -27.52
CA LYS A 161 -28.42 -3.74 -28.54
C LYS A 161 -28.51 -4.34 -29.95
N ASP A 162 -27.68 -5.33 -30.24
CA ASP A 162 -27.75 -6.10 -31.48
C ASP A 162 -29.07 -6.87 -31.57
N GLU A 163 -29.48 -7.54 -30.49
CA GLU A 163 -30.77 -8.24 -30.40
C GLU A 163 -31.95 -7.28 -30.60
N LYS A 164 -31.94 -6.12 -29.95
CA LYS A 164 -32.96 -5.08 -30.14
C LYS A 164 -33.05 -4.63 -31.60
N THR A 165 -31.92 -4.46 -32.26
CA THR A 165 -31.86 -4.06 -33.68
C THR A 165 -32.46 -5.15 -34.57
N ALA A 166 -32.10 -6.42 -34.34
CA ALA A 166 -32.66 -7.55 -35.05
C ALA A 166 -34.17 -7.71 -34.83
N LEU A 167 -34.65 -7.53 -33.59
CA LEU A 167 -36.07 -7.59 -33.26
C LEU A 167 -36.85 -6.45 -33.92
N THR A 168 -36.29 -5.24 -33.93
CA THR A 168 -36.88 -4.08 -34.62
C THR A 168 -37.05 -4.35 -36.12
N ALA A 169 -36.05 -4.98 -36.76
CA ALA A 169 -36.15 -5.37 -38.17
C ALA A 169 -37.24 -6.42 -38.41
N LYS A 170 -37.34 -7.44 -37.55
CA LYS A 170 -38.43 -8.45 -37.63
C LYS A 170 -39.81 -7.83 -37.45
N VAL A 171 -39.98 -6.90 -36.51
CA VAL A 171 -41.25 -6.19 -36.30
C VAL A 171 -41.64 -5.40 -37.56
N ALA A 172 -40.68 -4.69 -38.18
CA ALA A 172 -40.93 -3.96 -39.42
C ALA A 172 -41.33 -4.90 -40.57
N GLN A 173 -40.66 -6.05 -40.71
CA GLN A 173 -40.99 -7.07 -41.70
C GLN A 173 -42.42 -7.60 -41.51
N LEU A 174 -42.76 -8.04 -40.28
CA LEU A 174 -44.08 -8.59 -39.97
C LEU A 174 -45.19 -7.57 -40.20
N SER A 175 -44.97 -6.29 -39.86
CA SER A 175 -45.91 -5.21 -40.15
C SER A 175 -46.14 -5.03 -41.67
N GLY A 176 -45.07 -5.17 -42.47
CA GLY A 176 -45.17 -5.15 -43.92
C GLY A 176 -45.93 -6.37 -44.49
N GLU A 177 -45.68 -7.56 -43.96
CA GLU A 177 -46.40 -8.78 -44.33
C GLU A 177 -47.88 -8.71 -43.97
N GLN A 178 -48.21 -8.20 -42.79
CA GLN A 178 -49.59 -7.97 -42.37
C GLN A 178 -50.32 -7.02 -43.33
N SER A 179 -49.68 -5.91 -43.71
CA SER A 179 -50.24 -4.96 -44.68
C SER A 179 -50.49 -5.60 -46.05
N ARG A 180 -49.65 -6.55 -46.48
CA ARG A 180 -49.86 -7.33 -47.72
C ARG A 180 -51.01 -8.31 -47.58
N ALA A 181 -51.10 -9.02 -46.46
CA ALA A 181 -52.19 -9.94 -46.16
C ALA A 181 -53.55 -9.22 -46.17
N ASP A 182 -53.61 -8.02 -45.58
CA ASP A 182 -54.82 -7.19 -45.57
C ASP A 182 -55.24 -6.77 -47.00
N LYS A 183 -54.30 -6.40 -47.87
CA LYS A 183 -54.58 -6.11 -49.29
C LYS A 183 -55.12 -7.33 -50.04
N LEU A 184 -54.47 -8.48 -49.89
CA LEU A 184 -54.92 -9.73 -50.51
C LEU A 184 -56.33 -10.11 -50.05
N LYS A 185 -56.65 -9.87 -48.77
CA LYS A 185 -58.00 -10.10 -48.23
C LYS A 185 -59.04 -9.18 -48.89
N ILE A 186 -58.71 -7.91 -49.12
CA ILE A 186 -59.59 -6.97 -49.86
C ILE A 186 -59.78 -7.45 -51.30
N GLU A 187 -58.70 -7.78 -52.01
CA GLU A 187 -58.76 -8.29 -53.40
C GLU A 187 -59.60 -9.58 -53.50
N GLN A 188 -59.45 -10.49 -52.53
CA GLN A 188 -60.23 -11.72 -52.47
C GLN A 188 -61.73 -11.44 -52.32
N LEU A 189 -62.12 -10.47 -51.48
CA LEU A 189 -63.51 -10.04 -51.33
C LEU A 189 -64.06 -9.42 -52.63
N GLU A 190 -63.27 -8.59 -53.31
CA GLU A 190 -63.65 -8.01 -54.60
C GLU A 190 -63.84 -9.06 -55.69
N LEU A 191 -62.92 -10.02 -55.78
CA LEU A 191 -63.02 -11.13 -56.73
C LEU A 191 -64.24 -12.01 -56.44
N THR A 192 -64.49 -12.30 -55.16
CA THR A 192 -65.69 -13.05 -54.74
C THR A 192 -66.96 -12.33 -55.18
N ARG A 193 -67.03 -11.00 -55.00
CA ARG A 193 -68.14 -10.18 -55.48
C ARG A 193 -68.31 -10.25 -57.00
N LYS A 194 -67.23 -10.09 -57.77
CA LYS A 194 -67.26 -10.20 -59.24
C LYS A 194 -67.72 -11.56 -59.72
N VAL A 195 -67.31 -12.63 -59.06
CA VAL A 195 -67.75 -14.00 -59.38
C VAL A 195 -69.25 -14.15 -59.17
N GLU A 196 -69.80 -13.62 -58.07
CA GLU A 196 -71.25 -13.66 -57.83
C GLU A 196 -72.03 -12.78 -58.82
N GLU A 197 -71.51 -11.61 -59.19
CA GLU A 197 -72.09 -10.75 -60.24
C GLU A 197 -72.12 -11.47 -61.60
N LEU A 198 -71.02 -12.13 -62.00
CA LEU A 198 -70.96 -12.90 -63.24
C LEU A 198 -71.89 -14.13 -63.21
N LYS A 199 -72.02 -14.82 -62.07
CA LYS A 199 -72.99 -15.92 -61.92
C LYS A 199 -74.42 -15.42 -62.09
N ALA A 200 -74.76 -14.29 -61.48
CA ALA A 200 -76.08 -13.68 -61.60
C ALA A 200 -76.37 -13.26 -63.06
N GLU A 201 -75.41 -12.64 -63.74
CA GLU A 201 -75.57 -12.25 -65.15
C GLU A 201 -75.65 -13.48 -66.07
N ASN A 202 -74.85 -14.51 -65.84
CA ASN A 202 -74.92 -15.75 -66.61
C ASN A 202 -76.27 -16.47 -66.40
N ALA A 203 -76.81 -16.47 -65.18
CA ALA A 203 -78.16 -16.97 -64.91
C ALA A 203 -79.23 -16.14 -65.66
N ARG A 204 -79.08 -14.82 -65.71
CA ARG A 204 -79.95 -13.91 -66.48
C ARG A 204 -79.89 -14.21 -67.98
N LEU A 205 -78.69 -14.26 -68.57
CA LEU A 205 -78.50 -14.58 -69.98
C LEU A 205 -79.01 -15.98 -70.34
N SER A 206 -78.80 -16.97 -69.48
CA SER A 206 -79.34 -18.33 -69.65
C SER A 206 -80.87 -18.36 -69.63
N SER A 207 -81.52 -17.46 -68.89
CA SER A 207 -82.98 -17.33 -68.92
C SER A 207 -83.50 -16.68 -70.20
N VAL A 208 -82.77 -15.70 -70.75
CA VAL A 208 -83.08 -15.04 -72.03
C VAL A 208 -82.91 -16.01 -73.21
N LEU A 209 -81.83 -16.80 -73.23
CA LEU A 209 -81.61 -17.83 -74.27
C LEU A 209 -82.65 -18.96 -74.25
N LYS A 210 -83.34 -19.17 -73.12
CA LYS A 210 -84.48 -20.10 -73.04
C LYS A 210 -85.79 -19.51 -73.58
N LEU A 211 -85.87 -18.18 -73.71
CA LEU A 211 -87.03 -17.46 -74.27
C LEU A 211 -86.95 -17.29 -75.79
N ASP A 212 -85.77 -17.48 -76.40
CA ASP A 212 -85.53 -17.31 -77.84
C ASP A 212 -85.50 -18.63 -78.66
N LYS A 213 -86.04 -19.72 -78.10
CA LYS A 213 -86.33 -20.94 -78.86
C LYS A 213 -87.84 -21.09 -79.15
N PRO A 214 -88.30 -20.84 -80.38
CA PRO A 214 -89.50 -21.47 -80.90
C PRO A 214 -89.20 -22.93 -81.32
N GLY A 215 -90.17 -23.83 -81.13
CA GLY A 215 -90.12 -25.25 -81.50
C GLY A 215 -89.76 -25.48 -82.99
N THR A 216 -89.23 -26.65 -83.36
CA THR A 216 -90.05 -27.85 -83.63
C THR A 216 -89.24 -29.15 -83.51
N THR A 217 -89.94 -30.19 -83.07
CA THR A 217 -89.60 -31.60 -82.81
C THR A 217 -89.22 -32.42 -84.06
N THR A 218 -88.29 -33.40 -83.92
CA THR A 218 -88.50 -34.82 -84.32
C THR A 218 -87.42 -35.77 -83.77
N ALA A 219 -87.92 -36.79 -83.06
CA ALA A 219 -87.50 -38.21 -82.93
C ALA A 219 -86.02 -38.70 -82.98
N HIS A 220 -85.68 -39.45 -81.92
CA HIS A 220 -84.70 -40.55 -81.68
C HIS A 220 -84.35 -41.51 -82.85
N PRO A 221 -83.35 -42.45 -82.77
CA PRO A 221 -82.66 -43.02 -81.57
C PRO A 221 -81.12 -43.32 -81.68
N ALA A 222 -80.57 -43.84 -80.55
CA ALA A 222 -79.37 -44.71 -80.38
C ALA A 222 -77.98 -44.09 -80.71
N GLU A 223 -76.89 -44.30 -79.98
CA GLU A 223 -76.41 -45.46 -79.23
C GLU A 223 -75.27 -45.00 -78.28
N ASP A 224 -75.27 -45.50 -77.04
CA ASP A 224 -74.09 -45.59 -76.14
C ASP A 224 -73.25 -46.82 -76.58
N PRO A 225 -72.01 -47.13 -76.15
CA PRO A 225 -71.14 -46.46 -75.17
C PRO A 225 -69.63 -46.45 -75.54
N ALA A 226 -68.80 -45.80 -74.70
CA ALA A 226 -67.66 -46.45 -74.01
C ALA A 226 -66.51 -45.49 -73.64
N LYS A 227 -66.28 -45.43 -72.32
CA LYS A 227 -64.98 -45.43 -71.60
C LYS A 227 -63.70 -45.32 -72.45
N LYS A 228 -62.81 -44.41 -72.03
CA LYS A 228 -61.45 -44.78 -71.60
C LYS A 228 -60.78 -43.70 -70.76
N THR A 229 -60.59 -44.03 -69.48
CA THR A 229 -59.43 -43.69 -68.66
C THR A 229 -58.13 -43.92 -69.46
N ILE A 230 -57.09 -43.11 -69.25
CA ILE A 230 -55.68 -43.54 -69.13
C ILE A 230 -54.86 -42.38 -68.53
N LYS A 231 -54.23 -42.70 -67.39
CA LYS A 231 -53.00 -42.20 -66.74
C LYS A 231 -52.75 -40.71 -66.60
#